data_AF-A0A6B2C4K1-F1
#
_entry.id   AF-A0A6B2C4K1-F1
#
_cell.length_a   1.000
_cell.length_b   1.000
_cell.length_c   1.000
_cell.angle_alpha   90.00
_cell.angle_beta   90.00
_cell.angle_gamma   90.00
#
_symmetry.space_group_name_H-M   'P 1'
#
loop_
_entity.id
_entity.type
_entity.pdbx_description
1 polymer ?
#
loop_
_entity_poly.entity_id
_entity_poly.type
_entity_poly.pdbx_seq_one_letter_code
_entity_poly.pdbx_strand_id
1 'polypeptide(L)'
;MSEQIAESLQTLKAIDELIDKYLSEGSVEKAVSLCYIVEHGFDAACRYILLKFSSLKPCLEVIEDLKKAGVSSIPGDAKRLVEAKRLILRQYLIRDALDIIDKLDPLVKNIVAIALLMFENIRDLSQNIAEEIFRLYQILIGEILPNAVKEELCRYLYRLHILDPYFNRLSPDAPYILKALKDKVPRIIIEFEEFKSEPGKEEIA
;
A
#
# COMPACT_ATOMS: atom_id res chain seq x y z
N MET A 1 -37.43 15.61 2.13
CA MET A 1 -36.94 14.36 1.50
C MET A 1 -36.35 14.60 0.11
N SER A 2 -37.01 15.34 -0.78
CA SER A 2 -36.47 15.65 -2.13
C SER A 2 -35.16 16.46 -2.11
N GLU A 3 -35.05 17.45 -1.21
CA GLU A 3 -33.86 18.31 -1.11
C GLU A 3 -32.61 17.56 -0.60
N GLN A 4 -32.76 16.73 0.44
CA GLN A 4 -31.66 15.90 0.97
C GLN A 4 -31.13 14.89 -0.06
N ILE A 5 -32.01 14.33 -0.90
CA ILE A 5 -31.62 13.43 -1.99
C ILE A 5 -30.87 14.22 -3.07
N ALA A 6 -31.36 15.40 -3.44
CA ALA A 6 -30.69 16.25 -4.42
C ALA A 6 -29.30 16.72 -3.95
N GLU A 7 -29.17 17.12 -2.69
CA GLU A 7 -27.90 17.51 -2.06
C GLU A 7 -26.90 16.33 -2.00
N SER A 8 -27.40 15.13 -1.67
CA SER A 8 -26.59 13.90 -1.66
C SER A 8 -26.08 13.56 -3.07
N LEU A 9 -26.94 13.67 -4.09
CA LEU A 9 -26.54 13.43 -5.49
C LEU A 9 -25.54 14.46 -6.00
N GLN A 10 -25.71 15.74 -5.67
CA GLN A 10 -24.74 16.79 -6.00
C GLN A 10 -23.39 16.51 -5.34
N THR A 11 -23.39 16.08 -4.07
CA THR A 11 -22.16 15.74 -3.34
C THR A 11 -21.46 14.53 -3.96
N LEU A 12 -22.20 13.47 -4.32
CA LEU A 12 -21.64 12.30 -5.00
C LEU A 12 -21.00 12.69 -6.33
N LYS A 13 -21.68 13.53 -7.11
CA LYS A 13 -21.16 14.04 -8.38
C LYS A 13 -19.88 14.86 -8.18
N ALA A 14 -19.84 15.74 -7.18
CA ALA A 14 -18.65 16.53 -6.87
C ALA A 14 -17.45 15.63 -6.47
N ILE A 15 -17.69 14.58 -5.66
CA ILE A 15 -16.66 13.62 -5.29
C ILE A 15 -16.16 12.87 -6.54
N ASP A 16 -17.07 12.41 -7.40
CA ASP A 16 -16.74 11.70 -8.64
C ASP A 16 -15.86 12.56 -9.57
N GLU A 17 -16.27 13.81 -9.80
CA GLU A 17 -15.54 14.78 -10.62
C GLU A 17 -14.14 15.09 -10.05
N LEU A 18 -14.00 15.19 -8.73
CA LEU A 18 -12.71 15.40 -8.09
C LEU A 18 -11.79 14.17 -8.23
N ILE A 19 -12.32 12.95 -8.09
CA ILE A 19 -11.55 11.72 -8.33
C ILE A 19 -11.02 11.71 -9.77
N ASP A 20 -11.91 11.92 -10.74
CA ASP A 20 -11.54 11.90 -12.16
C ASP A 20 -10.54 13.01 -12.50
N LYS A 21 -10.71 14.20 -11.94
CA LYS A 21 -9.76 15.31 -12.06
C LYS A 21 -8.38 14.89 -11.56
N TYR A 22 -8.26 14.41 -10.31
CA TYR A 22 -6.95 14.07 -9.74
C TYR A 22 -6.25 12.95 -10.51
N LEU A 23 -6.99 11.94 -10.97
CA LEU A 23 -6.45 10.87 -11.78
C LEU A 23 -5.98 11.39 -13.15
N SER A 24 -6.73 12.30 -13.78
CA SER A 24 -6.31 12.91 -15.06
C SER A 24 -5.06 13.78 -14.93
N GLU A 25 -4.89 14.46 -13.79
CA GLU A 25 -3.70 15.26 -13.46
C GLU A 25 -2.49 14.41 -13.03
N GLY A 26 -2.68 13.09 -12.86
CA GLY A 26 -1.65 12.19 -12.32
C GLY A 26 -1.38 12.41 -10.82
N SER A 27 -2.27 13.09 -10.11
CA SER A 27 -2.14 13.38 -8.67
C SER A 27 -2.64 12.21 -7.82
N VAL A 28 -1.86 11.13 -7.79
CA VAL A 28 -2.19 9.90 -7.05
C VAL A 28 -2.39 10.18 -5.56
N GLU A 29 -1.56 11.04 -4.97
CA GLU A 29 -1.63 11.37 -3.54
C GLU A 29 -2.98 12.02 -3.16
N LYS A 30 -3.52 12.89 -4.03
CA LYS A 30 -4.84 13.50 -3.83
C LYS A 30 -5.97 12.51 -4.05
N ALA A 31 -5.88 11.67 -5.08
CA ALA A 31 -6.87 10.64 -5.33
C ALA A 31 -6.98 9.66 -4.14
N VAL A 32 -5.83 9.21 -3.61
CA VAL A 32 -5.76 8.36 -2.41
C VAL A 32 -6.30 9.10 -1.19
N SER A 33 -5.94 10.38 -1.00
CA SER A 33 -6.47 11.20 0.10
C SER A 33 -8.00 11.27 0.07
N LEU A 34 -8.59 11.58 -1.09
CA LEU A 34 -10.05 11.68 -1.24
C LEU A 34 -10.74 10.34 -0.97
N CYS A 35 -10.23 9.24 -1.53
CA CYS A 35 -10.80 7.92 -1.29
C CYS A 35 -10.77 7.56 0.20
N TYR A 36 -9.65 7.81 0.88
CA TYR A 36 -9.51 7.50 2.30
C TYR A 36 -10.37 8.41 3.20
N ILE A 37 -10.54 9.69 2.85
CA ILE A 37 -11.49 10.59 3.52
C ILE A 37 -12.92 10.03 3.42
N VAL A 38 -13.32 9.53 2.26
CA VAL A 38 -14.65 8.96 2.04
C VAL A 38 -14.85 7.67 2.84
N GLU A 39 -13.84 6.81 2.92
CA GLU A 39 -13.93 5.52 3.59
C GLU A 39 -13.87 5.64 5.12
N HIS A 40 -12.97 6.49 5.63
CA HIS A 40 -12.54 6.50 7.03
C HIS A 40 -12.68 7.85 7.74
N GLY A 41 -13.02 8.91 6.99
CA GLY A 41 -13.14 10.26 7.52
C GLY A 41 -11.81 11.03 7.53
N PHE A 42 -11.93 12.32 7.82
CA PHE A 42 -10.86 13.32 7.72
C PHE A 42 -9.64 13.00 8.58
N ASP A 43 -9.82 12.78 9.89
CA ASP A 43 -8.70 12.65 10.83
C ASP A 43 -7.86 11.41 10.53
N ALA A 44 -8.54 10.31 10.18
CA ALA A 44 -7.90 9.07 9.77
C ALA A 44 -7.12 9.27 8.47
N ALA A 45 -7.69 9.97 7.49
CA ALA A 45 -7.02 10.27 6.22
C ALA A 45 -5.77 11.13 6.40
N CYS A 46 -5.82 12.20 7.19
CA CYS A 46 -4.65 13.04 7.46
C CYS A 46 -3.48 12.21 8.01
N ARG A 47 -3.74 11.35 9.00
CA ARG A 47 -2.71 10.47 9.57
C ARG A 47 -2.18 9.47 8.56
N TYR A 48 -3.08 8.82 7.81
CA TYR A 48 -2.73 7.85 6.77
C TYR A 48 -1.83 8.47 5.69
N ILE A 49 -2.21 9.63 5.18
CA ILE A 49 -1.51 10.34 4.09
C ILE A 49 -0.15 10.86 4.57
N LEU A 50 -0.05 11.36 5.80
CA LEU A 50 1.23 11.74 6.39
C LEU A 50 2.18 10.54 6.47
N LEU A 51 1.72 9.38 6.94
CA LEU A 51 2.56 8.19 7.03
C LEU A 51 2.96 7.63 5.66
N LYS A 52 2.04 7.69 4.69
CA LYS A 52 2.23 7.11 3.36
C LYS A 52 3.07 7.97 2.42
N PHE A 53 2.87 9.28 2.44
CA PHE A 53 3.51 10.22 1.51
C PHE A 53 4.45 11.20 2.21
N SER A 54 4.63 11.09 3.54
CA SER A 54 5.48 11.99 4.33
C SER A 54 5.09 13.47 4.21
N SER A 55 3.84 13.74 3.84
CA SER A 55 3.32 15.08 3.61
C SER A 55 1.81 15.12 3.88
N LEU A 56 1.37 16.11 4.65
CA LEU A 56 -0.07 16.40 4.84
C LEU A 56 -0.68 17.20 3.70
N LYS A 57 0.15 17.78 2.82
CA LYS A 57 -0.28 18.71 1.79
C LYS A 57 -1.38 18.14 0.87
N PRO A 58 -1.28 16.90 0.34
CA PRO A 58 -2.32 16.36 -0.54
C PRO A 58 -3.68 16.27 0.16
N CYS A 59 -3.70 15.89 1.44
CA CYS A 59 -4.93 15.79 2.20
C CYS A 59 -5.56 17.18 2.39
N LEU A 60 -4.77 18.17 2.82
CA LEU A 60 -5.23 19.55 3.02
C LEU A 60 -5.80 20.17 1.73
N GLU A 61 -5.15 19.95 0.60
CA GLU A 61 -5.63 20.43 -0.70
C GLU A 61 -6.96 19.77 -1.09
N VAL A 62 -7.14 18.46 -0.83
CA VAL A 62 -8.42 17.77 -1.08
C VAL A 62 -9.54 18.34 -0.21
N ILE A 63 -9.25 18.68 1.05
CA ILE A 63 -10.24 19.28 1.96
C ILE A 63 -10.69 20.64 1.44
N GLU A 64 -9.76 21.46 0.95
CA GLU A 64 -10.09 22.75 0.34
C GLU A 64 -10.92 22.57 -0.93
N ASP A 65 -10.57 21.60 -1.77
CA ASP A 65 -11.28 21.33 -3.02
C ASP A 65 -12.70 20.80 -2.76
N LEU A 66 -12.90 19.96 -1.74
CA LEU A 66 -14.23 19.54 -1.27
C LEU A 66 -15.07 20.74 -0.78
N LYS A 67 -14.47 21.65 0.01
CA LYS A 67 -15.14 22.88 0.46
C LYS A 67 -15.55 23.77 -0.72
N LYS A 68 -14.66 23.95 -1.70
CA LYS A 68 -14.95 24.73 -2.92
C LYS A 68 -16.06 24.10 -3.76
N ALA A 69 -16.15 22.78 -3.77
CA ALA A 69 -17.22 22.03 -4.42
C ALA A 69 -18.54 22.01 -3.61
N GLY A 70 -18.60 22.68 -2.45
CA GLY A 70 -19.81 22.75 -1.62
C GLY A 70 -20.09 21.48 -0.82
N VAL A 71 -19.11 20.57 -0.67
CA VAL A 71 -19.29 19.32 0.08
C VAL A 71 -19.16 19.61 1.58
N SER A 72 -20.29 19.57 2.28
CA SER A 72 -20.38 19.79 3.73
C SER A 72 -20.29 18.49 4.55
N SER A 73 -20.69 17.36 3.97
CA SER A 73 -20.67 16.04 4.59
C SER A 73 -20.52 14.94 3.54
N ILE A 74 -19.99 13.77 3.93
CA ILE A 74 -19.83 12.63 3.01
C ILE A 74 -21.05 11.70 3.16
N PRO A 75 -21.88 11.52 2.12
CA PRO A 75 -23.02 10.63 2.16
C PRO A 75 -22.58 9.16 2.23
N GLY A 76 -23.40 8.30 2.85
CA GLY A 76 -23.08 6.87 3.01
C GLY A 76 -22.82 6.13 1.68
N ASP A 77 -23.48 6.55 0.60
CA ASP A 77 -23.30 5.96 -0.73
C ASP A 77 -21.95 6.32 -1.39
N ALA A 78 -21.22 7.32 -0.90
CA ALA A 78 -19.92 7.72 -1.46
C ALA A 78 -18.89 6.57 -1.38
N LYS A 79 -19.01 5.68 -0.40
CA LYS A 79 -18.16 4.48 -0.31
C LYS A 79 -18.33 3.55 -1.51
N ARG A 80 -19.56 3.40 -2.02
CA ARG A 80 -19.84 2.58 -3.21
C ARG A 80 -19.26 3.23 -4.47
N LEU A 81 -19.28 4.55 -4.55
CA LEU A 81 -18.65 5.31 -5.63
C LEU A 81 -17.13 5.07 -5.66
N VAL A 82 -16.47 5.21 -4.51
CA VAL A 82 -15.02 4.95 -4.39
C VAL A 82 -14.69 3.49 -4.76
N GLU A 83 -15.47 2.53 -4.28
CA GLU A 83 -15.27 1.12 -4.63
C GLU A 83 -15.43 0.86 -6.13
N ALA A 84 -16.40 1.52 -6.79
CA ALA A 84 -16.57 1.42 -8.25
C ALA A 84 -15.38 2.00 -9.03
N LYS A 85 -14.71 3.03 -8.50
CA LYS A 85 -13.50 3.64 -9.09
C LYS A 85 -12.20 2.93 -8.70
N ARG A 86 -12.25 1.98 -7.76
CA ARG A 86 -11.07 1.30 -7.22
C ARG A 86 -10.21 0.64 -8.29
N LEU A 87 -10.84 0.06 -9.31
CA LEU A 87 -10.11 -0.56 -10.42
C LEU A 87 -9.25 0.46 -11.18
N ILE A 88 -9.78 1.67 -11.42
CA ILE A 88 -9.06 2.74 -12.10
C ILE A 88 -7.95 3.25 -11.19
N LEU A 89 -8.27 3.58 -9.94
CA LEU A 89 -7.28 4.02 -8.95
C LEU A 89 -6.10 3.04 -8.87
N ARG A 90 -6.37 1.74 -8.81
CA ARG A 90 -5.35 0.69 -8.76
C ARG A 90 -4.35 0.77 -9.91
N GLN A 91 -4.79 1.06 -11.13
CA GLN A 91 -3.88 1.20 -12.28
C GLN A 91 -2.90 2.36 -12.08
N TYR A 92 -3.39 3.47 -11.51
CA TYR A 92 -2.54 4.61 -11.16
C TYR A 92 -1.59 4.29 -9.99
N LEU A 93 -2.02 3.53 -8.98
CA LEU A 93 -1.16 3.09 -7.88
C LEU A 93 -0.04 2.15 -8.39
N ILE A 94 -0.36 1.23 -9.31
CA ILE A 94 0.63 0.35 -9.93
C ILE A 94 1.68 1.18 -10.68
N ARG A 95 1.25 2.16 -11.48
CA ARG A 95 2.16 3.04 -12.22
C ARG A 95 3.04 3.86 -11.28
N ASP A 96 2.45 4.47 -10.26
CA ASP A 96 3.19 5.26 -9.27
C ASP A 96 4.23 4.40 -8.54
N ALA A 97 3.87 3.18 -8.11
CA ALA A 97 4.81 2.24 -7.50
C ALA A 97 5.97 1.86 -8.46
N LEU A 98 5.69 1.62 -9.74
CA LEU A 98 6.70 1.35 -10.76
C LEU A 98 7.65 2.55 -10.98
N ASP A 99 7.12 3.78 -11.00
CA ASP A 99 7.90 4.99 -11.20
C ASP A 99 8.82 5.29 -9.99
N ILE A 100 8.45 4.82 -8.80
CA ILE A 100 9.20 5.01 -7.56
C ILE A 100 10.26 3.94 -7.40
N ILE A 101 9.91 2.65 -7.54
CA ILE A 101 10.81 1.53 -7.24
C ILE A 101 12.12 1.63 -8.03
N ASP A 102 12.07 2.14 -9.26
CA ASP A 102 13.23 2.29 -10.13
C ASP A 102 14.33 3.16 -9.50
N LYS A 103 13.94 4.14 -8.68
CA LYS A 103 14.82 5.13 -8.04
C LYS A 103 15.27 4.74 -6.63
N LEU A 104 14.73 3.66 -6.08
CA LEU A 104 15.02 3.26 -4.70
C LEU A 104 16.30 2.42 -4.60
N ASP A 105 16.90 2.49 -3.41
CA ASP A 105 18.11 1.74 -3.09
C ASP A 105 17.92 0.22 -3.21
N PRO A 106 19.01 -0.53 -3.52
CA PRO A 106 18.96 -1.98 -3.60
C PRO A 106 18.41 -2.65 -2.35
N LEU A 107 18.67 -2.10 -1.16
CA LEU A 107 18.12 -2.62 0.10
C LEU A 107 16.59 -2.59 0.09
N VAL A 108 15.97 -1.50 -0.37
CA VAL A 108 14.52 -1.42 -0.45
C VAL A 108 13.97 -2.45 -1.45
N LYS A 109 14.64 -2.61 -2.60
CA LYS A 109 14.26 -3.63 -3.60
C LYS A 109 14.35 -5.05 -3.03
N ASN A 110 15.35 -5.35 -2.21
CA ASN A 110 15.45 -6.63 -1.49
C ASN A 110 14.27 -6.85 -0.55
N ILE A 111 13.88 -5.83 0.22
CA ILE A 111 12.75 -5.89 1.14
C ILE A 111 11.44 -6.10 0.36
N VAL A 112 11.26 -5.44 -0.79
CA VAL A 112 10.10 -5.67 -1.68
C VAL A 112 10.13 -7.09 -2.28
N ALA A 113 11.30 -7.61 -2.65
CA ALA A 113 11.44 -8.98 -3.12
C ALA A 113 11.01 -10.01 -2.05
N ILE A 114 11.35 -9.76 -0.78
CA ILE A 114 10.89 -10.59 0.34
C ILE A 114 9.37 -10.47 0.49
N ALA A 115 8.80 -9.27 0.43
CA ALA A 115 7.35 -9.07 0.47
C ALA A 115 6.64 -9.82 -0.67
N LEU A 116 7.21 -9.81 -1.88
CA LEU A 116 6.71 -10.57 -3.03
C LEU A 116 6.79 -12.08 -2.78
N LEU A 117 7.92 -12.59 -2.29
CA LEU A 117 8.09 -14.00 -1.95
C LEU A 117 7.05 -14.46 -0.92
N MET A 118 6.85 -13.66 0.14
CA MET A 118 5.83 -13.93 1.15
C MET A 118 4.43 -13.97 0.53
N PHE A 119 4.09 -12.98 -0.29
CA PHE A 119 2.80 -12.91 -0.96
C PHE A 119 2.55 -14.12 -1.88
N GLU A 120 3.56 -14.57 -2.62
CA GLU A 120 3.43 -15.72 -3.53
C GLU A 120 3.25 -17.06 -2.79
N ASN A 121 3.67 -17.17 -1.52
CA ASN A 121 3.80 -18.46 -0.82
C ASN A 121 3.02 -18.58 0.50
N ILE A 122 2.60 -17.48 1.12
CA ILE A 122 1.94 -17.48 2.43
C ILE A 122 0.45 -17.21 2.26
N ARG A 123 -0.37 -18.18 2.70
CA ARG A 123 -1.84 -18.12 2.56
C ARG A 123 -2.53 -17.17 3.55
N ASP A 124 -1.88 -16.89 4.69
CA ASP A 124 -2.42 -15.99 5.72
C ASP A 124 -1.34 -15.03 6.19
N LEU A 125 -1.51 -13.76 5.82
CA LEU A 125 -0.64 -12.64 6.19
C LEU A 125 -1.37 -11.68 7.15
N SER A 126 -2.28 -12.20 7.98
CA SER A 126 -3.22 -11.38 8.75
C SER A 126 -2.61 -10.52 9.86
N GLN A 127 -1.35 -10.72 10.27
CA GLN A 127 -0.74 -9.93 11.34
C GLN A 127 0.74 -9.56 11.10
N ASN A 128 1.04 -8.28 11.33
CA ASN A 128 2.36 -7.64 11.35
C ASN A 128 3.33 -8.07 10.24
N ILE A 129 2.92 -7.84 8.99
CA ILE A 129 3.70 -8.24 7.81
C ILE A 129 5.07 -7.57 7.76
N ALA A 130 5.20 -6.33 8.22
CA ALA A 130 6.48 -5.65 8.26
C ALA A 130 7.51 -6.41 9.12
N GLU A 131 7.12 -6.89 10.30
CA GLU A 131 8.03 -7.63 11.18
C GLU A 131 8.42 -8.98 10.56
N GLU A 132 7.48 -9.68 9.92
CA GLU A 132 7.78 -10.93 9.23
C GLU A 132 8.71 -10.72 8.02
N ILE A 133 8.56 -9.61 7.28
CA ILE A 133 9.51 -9.25 6.21
C ILE A 133 10.92 -9.07 6.80
N PHE A 134 11.06 -8.33 7.90
CA PHE A 134 12.38 -8.10 8.52
C PHE A 134 12.96 -9.37 9.15
N ARG A 135 12.11 -10.25 9.69
CA ARG A 135 12.52 -11.56 10.18
C ARG A 135 13.06 -12.43 9.05
N LEU A 136 12.37 -12.48 7.91
CA LEU A 136 12.85 -13.19 6.73
C LEU A 136 14.13 -12.58 6.16
N TYR A 137 14.25 -11.25 6.16
CA TYR A 137 15.51 -10.59 5.80
C TYR A 137 16.67 -11.09 6.66
N GLN A 138 16.50 -11.12 7.99
CA GLN A 138 17.51 -11.63 8.91
C GLN A 138 17.82 -13.11 8.68
N ILE A 139 16.81 -13.94 8.40
CA ILE A 139 17.02 -15.38 8.11
C ILE A 139 17.83 -15.58 6.84
N LEU A 140 17.51 -14.82 5.78
CA LEU A 140 18.13 -14.98 4.47
C LEU A 140 19.53 -14.37 4.40
N ILE A 141 19.78 -13.27 5.13
CA ILE A 141 21.00 -12.47 5.01
C ILE A 141 21.93 -12.61 6.23
N GLY A 142 21.40 -13.04 7.39
CA GLY A 142 22.14 -13.15 8.64
C GLY A 142 22.36 -11.81 9.37
N GLU A 143 21.83 -10.71 8.84
CA GLU A 143 22.01 -9.36 9.36
C GLU A 143 20.79 -8.87 10.15
N ILE A 144 21.06 -8.18 11.27
CA ILE A 144 20.03 -7.52 12.09
C ILE A 144 19.94 -6.05 11.68
N LEU A 145 18.79 -5.64 11.15
CA LEU A 145 18.53 -4.24 10.81
C LEU A 145 18.25 -3.40 12.06
N PRO A 146 18.93 -2.25 12.25
CA PRO A 146 18.59 -1.30 13.30
C PRO A 146 17.15 -0.78 13.17
N ASN A 147 16.51 -0.41 14.29
CA ASN A 147 15.12 0.05 14.29
C ASN A 147 14.88 1.27 13.39
N ALA A 148 15.80 2.23 13.36
CA ALA A 148 15.69 3.40 12.48
C ALA A 148 15.63 3.01 10.99
N VAL A 149 16.40 1.99 10.59
CA VAL A 149 16.40 1.46 9.22
C VAL A 149 15.10 0.73 8.93
N LYS A 150 14.60 -0.08 9.89
CA LYS A 150 13.29 -0.74 9.77
C LYS A 150 12.15 0.27 9.57
N GLU A 151 12.15 1.35 10.33
CA GLU A 151 11.16 2.42 10.20
C GLU A 151 11.19 3.08 8.81
N GLU A 152 12.39 3.34 8.29
CA GLU A 152 12.56 3.91 6.95
C GLU A 152 12.08 2.94 5.85
N LEU A 153 12.45 1.66 5.96
CA LEU A 153 12.00 0.62 5.03
C LEU A 153 10.46 0.46 5.06
N CYS A 154 9.84 0.53 6.24
CA CYS A 154 8.39 0.57 6.36
C CYS A 154 7.77 1.76 5.62
N ARG A 155 8.37 2.96 5.72
CA ARG A 155 7.89 4.13 4.97
C ARG A 155 7.93 3.91 3.47
N TYR A 156 8.98 3.26 2.95
CA TYR A 156 9.01 2.88 1.53
C TYR A 156 7.94 1.85 1.17
N LEU A 157 7.67 0.86 2.02
CA LEU A 157 6.57 -0.09 1.79
C LEU A 157 5.20 0.59 1.80
N TYR A 158 4.99 1.64 2.61
CA TYR A 158 3.78 2.46 2.56
C TYR A 158 3.71 3.26 1.26
N ARG A 159 4.82 3.91 0.88
CA ARG A 159 4.92 4.75 -0.33
C ARG A 159 4.71 3.94 -1.61
N LEU A 160 5.16 2.68 -1.63
CA LEU A 160 4.93 1.72 -2.71
C LEU A 160 3.53 1.08 -2.66
N HIS A 161 2.67 1.49 -1.71
CA HIS A 161 1.32 0.95 -1.54
C HIS A 161 1.27 -0.55 -1.24
N ILE A 162 2.36 -1.14 -0.70
CA ILE A 162 2.42 -2.55 -0.31
C ILE A 162 1.80 -2.72 1.08
N LEU A 163 2.14 -1.83 2.00
CA LEU A 163 1.61 -1.85 3.37
C LEU A 163 0.60 -0.73 3.59
N ASP A 164 -0.39 -1.04 4.42
CA ASP A 164 -1.31 -0.08 5.01
C ASP A 164 -0.71 0.46 6.32
N PRO A 165 -0.38 1.77 6.41
CA PRO A 165 0.25 2.35 7.58
C PRO A 165 -0.63 2.36 8.84
N TYR A 166 -1.95 2.23 8.71
CA TYR A 166 -2.86 2.26 9.86
C TYR A 166 -2.99 0.88 10.51
N PHE A 167 -3.06 -0.17 9.69
CA PHE A 167 -3.22 -1.54 10.18
C PHE A 167 -1.92 -2.34 10.24
N ASN A 168 -0.85 -1.82 9.64
CA ASN A 168 0.41 -2.55 9.43
C ASN A 168 0.18 -3.94 8.79
N ARG A 169 -0.71 -3.94 7.79
CA ARG A 169 -1.12 -5.11 7.00
C ARG A 169 -0.87 -4.85 5.52
N LEU A 170 -1.02 -5.87 4.69
CA LEU A 170 -0.97 -5.70 3.25
C LEU A 170 -2.10 -4.76 2.85
N SER A 171 -1.77 -3.77 2.03
CA SER A 171 -2.78 -2.96 1.39
C SER A 171 -3.65 -3.86 0.50
N PRO A 172 -4.96 -3.60 0.37
CA PRO A 172 -5.83 -4.38 -0.51
C PRO A 172 -5.35 -4.43 -1.98
N ASP A 173 -4.58 -3.42 -2.42
CA ASP A 173 -4.04 -3.34 -3.77
C ASP A 173 -2.63 -3.92 -3.89
N ALA A 174 -1.99 -4.28 -2.77
CA ALA A 174 -0.64 -4.85 -2.72
C ALA A 174 -0.45 -6.10 -3.60
N PRO A 175 -1.40 -7.05 -3.70
CA PRO A 175 -1.27 -8.20 -4.61
C PRO A 175 -0.97 -7.82 -6.06
N TYR A 176 -1.63 -6.77 -6.55
CA TYR A 176 -1.50 -6.32 -7.93
C TYR A 176 -0.20 -5.53 -8.13
N ILE A 177 0.17 -4.76 -7.12
CA ILE A 177 1.39 -3.95 -7.12
C ILE A 177 2.62 -4.83 -7.04
N LEU A 178 2.68 -5.77 -6.07
CA LEU A 178 3.78 -6.73 -5.95
C LEU A 178 3.96 -7.54 -7.24
N LYS A 179 2.87 -7.97 -7.87
CA LYS A 179 2.94 -8.66 -9.17
C LYS A 179 3.54 -7.77 -10.27
N ALA A 180 3.19 -6.49 -10.32
CA ALA A 180 3.75 -5.55 -11.29
C ALA A 180 5.24 -5.24 -11.02
N LEU A 181 5.65 -5.22 -9.75
CA LEU A 181 7.03 -4.95 -9.34
C LEU A 181 7.97 -6.14 -9.53
N LYS A 182 7.47 -7.33 -9.86
CA LYS A 182 8.24 -8.59 -9.94
C LYS A 182 9.53 -8.48 -10.76
N ASP A 183 9.48 -7.80 -11.90
CA ASP A 183 10.63 -7.67 -12.80
C ASP A 183 11.54 -6.47 -12.45
N LYS A 184 11.16 -5.68 -11.43
CA LYS A 184 11.91 -4.51 -10.94
C LYS A 184 12.71 -4.78 -9.66
N VAL A 185 12.52 -5.96 -9.08
CA VAL A 185 13.15 -6.38 -7.82
C VAL A 185 13.99 -7.64 -8.05
N PRO A 186 15.03 -7.88 -7.22
CA PRO A 186 15.84 -9.07 -7.38
C PRO A 186 15.03 -10.34 -7.15
N ARG A 187 15.36 -11.38 -7.90
CA ARG A 187 14.78 -12.72 -7.69
C ARG A 187 15.45 -13.38 -6.51
N ILE A 188 14.65 -13.84 -5.54
CA ILE A 188 15.12 -14.66 -4.43
C ILE A 188 15.09 -16.13 -4.88
N ILE A 189 16.21 -16.82 -4.72
CA ILE A 189 16.36 -18.26 -5.00
C ILE A 189 16.72 -18.92 -3.68
N ILE A 190 15.94 -19.91 -3.26
CA ILE A 190 16.18 -20.71 -2.06
C ILE A 190 16.56 -22.10 -2.53
N GLU A 191 17.79 -22.51 -2.24
CA GLU A 191 18.32 -23.83 -2.56
C GLU A 191 18.51 -24.61 -1.26
N PHE A 192 18.12 -25.88 -1.28
CA PHE A 192 18.34 -26.80 -0.17
C PHE A 192 19.43 -27.77 -0.60
N GLU A 193 20.51 -27.84 0.18
CA GLU A 193 21.46 -28.94 0.03
C GLU A 193 20.79 -30.22 0.53
N GLU A 194 20.69 -31.23 -0.34
CA GLU A 194 20.29 -32.56 0.10
C GLU A 194 21.34 -33.07 1.09
N PHE A 195 20.95 -33.18 2.35
CA PHE A 195 21.72 -33.92 3.34
C PHE A 195 21.75 -35.39 2.88
N LYS A 196 22.82 -35.78 2.20
CA LYS A 196 23.15 -37.18 2.01
C LYS A 196 23.51 -37.73 3.38
N SER A 197 22.56 -38.38 4.05
CA SER A 197 22.88 -39.26 5.16
C SER A 197 23.86 -40.32 4.62
N GLU A 198 25.11 -40.32 5.10
CA GLU A 198 26.01 -41.43 4.84
C GLU A 198 25.32 -42.71 5.33
N PRO A 199 25.05 -43.70 4.44
CA PRO A 199 24.52 -44.97 4.88
C PRO A 199 25.61 -45.67 5.70
N GLY A 200 25.45 -45.74 7.02
CA GLY A 200 26.35 -46.53 7.86
C GLY A 200 26.70 -46.01 9.25
N LYS A 201 26.16 -44.87 9.71
CA LYS A 201 26.21 -44.52 11.14
C LYS A 201 24.85 -44.75 11.79
N GLU A 202 24.45 -46.01 11.81
CA GLU A 202 23.63 -46.50 12.92
C GLU A 202 24.50 -46.35 14.18
N GLU A 203 24.10 -45.46 15.09
CA GLU A 203 24.61 -45.48 16.45
C GLU A 203 24.28 -46.85 17.04
N ILE A 204 25.33 -47.66 17.22
CA ILE A 204 25.26 -48.86 18.05
C ILE A 204 25.53 -48.39 19.49
N ALA A 205 24.50 -48.57 20.33
CA ALA A 205 24.42 -48.54 21.79
C ALA A 205 24.37 -47.18 22.49
#